data_AF-A0A7Z9K7F6-F1
#
_entry.id   AF-A0A7Z9K7F6-F1
#
_cell.length_a   1.000
_cell.length_b   1.000
_cell.length_c   1.000
_cell.angle_alpha   90.00
_cell.angle_beta   90.00
_cell.angle_gamma   90.00
#
_symmetry.space_group_name_H-M   'P 1'
#
loop_
_entity.id
_entity.type
_entity.pdbx_description
1 polymer ?
#
loop_
_entity_poly.entity_id
_entity_poly.type
_entity_poly.pdbx_seq_one_letter_code
_entity_poly.pdbx_strand_id
1 'polypeptide(L)'
;MSQDKLQAYAQTQKSSMSSREIEAMAFTKAALKLEDTKKSLDDYDAYASALKFNQLLWTIIQADIVDQENQLPDQLKANILSLSIFVDRQTIKALADTSEKHLDVLININKNLAEGLLTQTENPEVEASVSSTKTAHAQPDVAV
;
A
#
# COMPACT_ATOMS: atom_id res chain seq x y z
N MET A 1 32.24 7.26 -11.67
CA MET A 1 31.59 6.17 -10.90
C MET A 1 30.53 6.65 -9.89
N SER A 2 30.43 7.96 -9.58
CA SER A 2 29.40 8.49 -8.65
C SER A 2 28.11 8.95 -9.32
N GLN A 3 28.15 9.32 -10.61
CA GLN A 3 26.95 9.73 -11.38
C GLN A 3 26.06 8.54 -11.79
N ASP A 4 26.64 7.38 -12.15
CA ASP A 4 25.87 6.18 -12.51
C ASP A 4 25.00 5.65 -11.34
N LYS A 5 25.50 5.76 -10.10
CA LYS A 5 24.76 5.31 -8.91
C LYS A 5 23.57 6.22 -8.58
N LEU A 6 23.70 7.54 -8.78
CA LEU A 6 22.61 8.49 -8.59
C LEU A 6 21.52 8.33 -9.66
N GLN A 7 21.91 8.04 -10.90
CA GLN A 7 20.96 7.77 -11.99
C GLN A 7 20.23 6.44 -11.81
N ALA A 8 20.93 5.37 -11.38
CA ALA A 8 20.31 4.09 -11.06
C ALA A 8 19.33 4.22 -9.87
N TYR A 9 19.71 4.95 -8.82
CA TYR A 9 18.85 5.19 -7.66
C TYR A 9 17.59 6.00 -8.03
N ALA A 10 17.74 7.08 -8.80
CA ALA A 10 16.62 7.88 -9.28
C ALA A 10 15.68 7.07 -10.20
N GLN A 11 16.23 6.18 -11.03
CA GLN A 11 15.44 5.31 -11.90
C GLN A 11 14.65 4.26 -11.10
N THR A 12 15.27 3.61 -10.11
CA THR A 12 14.59 2.64 -9.22
C THR A 12 13.49 3.32 -8.40
N GLN A 13 13.74 4.53 -7.87
CA GLN A 13 12.73 5.30 -7.15
C GLN A 13 11.53 5.66 -8.04
N LYS A 14 11.77 6.15 -9.27
CA LYS A 14 10.69 6.51 -10.19
C LYS A 14 9.87 5.30 -10.65
N SER A 15 10.52 4.17 -10.92
CA SER A 15 9.84 2.91 -11.24
C SER A 15 9.00 2.40 -10.06
N SER A 16 9.52 2.49 -8.83
CA SER A 16 8.78 2.08 -7.62
C SER A 16 7.60 3.01 -7.33
N MET A 17 7.76 4.33 -7.49
CA MET A 17 6.68 5.31 -7.35
C MET A 17 5.54 5.03 -8.35
N SER A 18 5.88 4.79 -9.62
CA SER A 18 4.88 4.42 -10.63
C SER A 18 4.17 3.10 -10.31
N SER A 19 4.88 2.12 -9.74
CA SER A 19 4.28 0.87 -9.29
C SER A 19 3.27 1.10 -8.16
N ARG A 20 3.61 1.91 -7.16
CA ARG A 20 2.73 2.25 -6.02
C ARG A 20 1.49 3.02 -6.44
N GLU A 21 1.61 3.94 -7.40
CA GLU A 21 0.45 4.67 -7.96
C GLU A 21 -0.52 3.71 -8.67
N ILE A 22 0.02 2.76 -9.45
CA ILE A 22 -0.79 1.74 -10.13
C ILE A 22 -1.51 0.84 -9.11
N GLU A 23 -0.83 0.43 -8.04
CA GLU A 23 -1.44 -0.34 -6.96
C GLU A 23 -2.56 0.44 -6.26
N ALA A 24 -2.33 1.71 -5.93
CA ALA A 24 -3.34 2.57 -5.32
C ALA A 24 -4.58 2.72 -6.20
N MET A 25 -4.39 2.90 -7.50
CA MET A 25 -5.49 2.93 -8.48
C MET A 25 -6.24 1.60 -8.55
N ALA A 26 -5.54 0.47 -8.47
CA ALA A 26 -6.16 -0.85 -8.49
C ALA A 26 -7.03 -1.09 -7.24
N PHE A 27 -6.53 -0.74 -6.05
CA PHE A 27 -7.32 -0.79 -4.82
C PHE A 27 -8.52 0.16 -4.84
N THR A 28 -8.34 1.38 -5.36
CA THR A 28 -9.45 2.33 -5.55
C THR A 28 -10.54 1.75 -6.46
N LYS A 29 -10.14 1.14 -7.58
CA LYS A 29 -11.07 0.49 -8.51
C LYS A 29 -11.82 -0.68 -7.87
N ALA A 30 -11.14 -1.49 -7.06
CA ALA A 30 -11.78 -2.57 -6.31
C ALA A 30 -12.81 -2.04 -5.31
N ALA A 31 -12.46 -1.01 -4.54
CA ALA A 31 -13.38 -0.36 -3.61
C ALA A 31 -14.63 0.19 -4.31
N LEU A 32 -14.46 0.88 -5.45
CA LEU A 32 -15.58 1.43 -6.22
C LEU A 32 -16.49 0.32 -6.76
N LYS A 33 -15.92 -0.78 -7.26
CA LYS A 33 -16.72 -1.93 -7.73
C LYS A 33 -17.56 -2.55 -6.63
N LEU A 34 -17.01 -2.69 -5.43
CA LEU A 34 -17.75 -3.19 -4.27
C LEU A 34 -18.80 -2.18 -3.79
N GLU A 35 -18.53 -0.87 -3.88
CA GLU A 35 -19.51 0.17 -3.52
C GLU A 35 -20.69 0.20 -4.51
N ASP A 36 -20.42 -0.01 -5.81
CA ASP A 36 -21.47 -0.04 -6.83
C ASP A 36 -22.45 -1.19 -6.64
N THR A 37 -21.98 -2.37 -6.18
CA THR A 37 -22.88 -3.51 -5.92
C THR A 37 -23.76 -3.32 -4.70
N LYS A 38 -23.41 -2.42 -3.75
CA LYS A 38 -24.31 -2.07 -2.63
C LYS A 38 -25.62 -1.45 -3.10
N LYS A 39 -25.65 -0.87 -4.30
CA LYS A 39 -26.87 -0.26 -4.86
C LYS A 39 -27.93 -1.30 -5.25
N SER A 40 -27.54 -2.56 -5.45
CA SER A 40 -28.42 -3.65 -5.90
C SER A 40 -27.85 -5.00 -5.45
N LEU A 41 -28.09 -5.38 -4.20
CA LEU A 41 -27.63 -6.67 -3.65
C LEU A 41 -28.41 -7.89 -4.17
N ASP A 42 -29.57 -7.65 -4.78
CA ASP A 42 -30.40 -8.65 -5.43
C ASP A 42 -29.78 -9.19 -6.73
N ASP A 43 -28.89 -8.43 -7.37
CA ASP A 43 -28.04 -8.92 -8.45
C ASP A 43 -26.83 -9.69 -7.89
N TYR A 44 -27.04 -10.97 -7.59
CA TYR A 44 -26.01 -11.83 -7.04
C TYR A 44 -24.82 -12.03 -7.99
N ASP A 45 -25.04 -12.02 -9.30
CA ASP A 45 -23.96 -12.20 -10.28
C ASP A 45 -23.02 -10.98 -10.28
N ALA A 46 -23.57 -9.76 -10.24
CA ALA A 46 -22.78 -8.54 -10.07
C ALA A 46 -22.05 -8.53 -8.72
N TYR A 47 -22.74 -8.91 -7.63
CA TYR A 47 -22.17 -9.02 -6.29
C TYR A 47 -20.96 -9.98 -6.25
N ALA A 48 -21.15 -11.21 -6.74
CA ALA A 48 -20.11 -12.23 -6.78
C ALA A 48 -18.96 -11.84 -7.71
N SER A 49 -19.25 -11.17 -8.83
CA SER A 49 -18.23 -10.66 -9.77
C SER A 49 -17.34 -9.59 -9.12
N ALA A 50 -17.92 -8.65 -8.36
CA ALA A 50 -17.16 -7.63 -7.64
C ALA A 50 -16.25 -8.26 -6.56
N LEU A 51 -16.76 -9.25 -5.82
CA LEU A 51 -15.98 -10.00 -4.83
C LEU A 51 -14.83 -10.80 -5.47
N LYS A 52 -15.07 -11.47 -6.60
CA LYS A 52 -14.02 -12.17 -7.37
C LYS A 52 -12.96 -11.21 -7.90
N PHE A 53 -13.37 -10.02 -8.37
CA PHE A 53 -12.43 -8.98 -8.79
C PHE A 53 -11.55 -8.54 -7.62
N ASN A 54 -12.14 -8.31 -6.44
CA ASN A 54 -11.39 -7.99 -5.23
C ASN A 54 -10.41 -9.10 -4.84
N GLN A 55 -10.85 -10.35 -4.84
CA GLN A 55 -9.99 -11.50 -4.53
C GLN A 55 -8.81 -11.63 -5.51
N LEU A 56 -9.07 -11.47 -6.81
CA LEU A 56 -8.01 -11.52 -7.83
C LEU A 56 -6.94 -10.45 -7.61
N LEU A 57 -7.35 -9.22 -7.28
CA LEU A 57 -6.40 -8.15 -6.93
C LEU A 57 -5.51 -8.58 -5.77
N TRP A 58 -6.11 -9.11 -4.69
CA TRP A 58 -5.35 -9.57 -3.53
C TRP A 58 -4.44 -10.75 -3.81
N THR A 59 -4.81 -11.65 -4.74
CA THR A 59 -3.91 -12.72 -5.23
C THR A 59 -2.69 -12.14 -5.95
N ILE A 60 -2.88 -11.12 -6.79
CA ILE A 60 -1.77 -10.45 -7.50
C ILE A 60 -0.84 -9.76 -6.50
N ILE A 61 -1.39 -9.03 -5.53
CA ILE A 61 -0.61 -8.37 -4.47
C ILE A 61 0.15 -9.41 -3.65
N GLN A 62 -0.49 -10.50 -3.25
CA GLN A 62 0.20 -11.58 -2.52
C GLN A 62 1.36 -12.15 -3.33
N ALA A 63 1.18 -12.39 -4.63
CA ALA A 63 2.22 -12.91 -5.50
C ALA A 63 3.43 -11.97 -5.59
N ASP A 64 3.19 -10.65 -5.69
CA ASP A 64 4.26 -9.64 -5.67
C ASP A 64 5.00 -9.59 -4.32
N ILE A 65 4.26 -9.66 -3.21
CA ILE A 65 4.84 -9.58 -1.86
C ILE A 65 5.76 -10.76 -1.52
N VAL A 66 5.45 -11.96 -2.02
CA VAL A 66 6.26 -13.17 -1.80
C VAL A 66 7.42 -13.31 -2.79
N ASP A 67 7.49 -12.44 -3.80
CA ASP A 67 8.60 -12.43 -4.74
C ASP A 67 9.93 -12.14 -4.03
N GLN A 68 11.00 -12.83 -4.44
CA GLN A 68 12.33 -12.68 -3.85
C GLN A 68 12.94 -11.30 -4.15
N GLU A 69 12.52 -10.67 -5.24
CA GLU A 69 12.95 -9.33 -5.66
C GLU A 69 12.18 -8.22 -4.93
N ASN A 70 11.11 -8.55 -4.19
CA ASN A 70 10.35 -7.56 -3.43
C ASN A 70 11.19 -7.00 -2.26
N GLN A 71 11.35 -5.68 -2.21
CA GLN A 71 12.26 -5.00 -1.27
C GLN A 71 11.57 -4.49 0.00
N LEU A 72 10.30 -4.85 0.24
CA LEU A 72 9.61 -4.41 1.45
C LEU A 72 10.21 -5.09 2.70
N PRO A 73 10.22 -4.40 3.85
CA PRO A 73 10.65 -5.00 5.11
C PRO A 73 9.81 -6.23 5.47
N ASP A 74 10.43 -7.26 6.05
CA ASP A 74 9.77 -8.53 6.38
C ASP A 74 8.51 -8.36 7.24
N GLN A 75 8.54 -7.45 8.22
CA GLN A 75 7.37 -7.16 9.05
C GLN A 75 6.20 -6.60 8.23
N LEU A 76 6.49 -5.75 7.24
CA LEU A 76 5.46 -5.18 6.37
C LEU A 76 4.90 -6.25 5.45
N LYS A 77 5.75 -7.09 4.85
CA LYS A 77 5.31 -8.27 4.07
C LYS A 77 4.40 -9.17 4.90
N ALA A 78 4.79 -9.52 6.12
CA ALA A 78 4.00 -10.35 7.02
C ALA A 78 2.63 -9.74 7.36
N ASN A 79 2.58 -8.42 7.58
CA ASN A 79 1.32 -7.71 7.82
C ASN A 79 0.40 -7.75 6.58
N ILE A 80 0.93 -7.53 5.38
CA ILE A 80 0.15 -7.58 4.13
C ILE A 80 -0.36 -8.99 3.86
N LEU A 81 0.46 -10.03 4.07
CA LEU A 81 0.04 -11.43 3.95
C LEU A 81 -1.03 -11.80 4.97
N SER A 82 -0.95 -11.26 6.19
CA SER A 82 -2.00 -11.46 7.20
C SER A 82 -3.32 -10.81 6.79
N LEU A 83 -3.26 -9.62 6.19
CA LEU A 83 -4.43 -8.94 5.63
C LEU A 83 -5.01 -9.71 4.43
N SER A 84 -4.18 -10.29 3.55
CA SER A 84 -4.68 -11.06 2.40
C SER A 84 -5.49 -12.27 2.86
N ILE A 85 -5.02 -13.00 3.87
CA ILE A 85 -5.75 -14.12 4.49
C ILE A 85 -7.09 -13.65 5.07
N PHE A 86 -7.11 -12.49 5.73
CA PHE A 86 -8.35 -11.92 6.24
C PHE A 86 -9.33 -11.59 5.11
N VAL A 87 -8.86 -10.96 4.03
CA VAL A 87 -9.67 -10.60 2.87
C VAL A 87 -10.25 -11.84 2.18
N ASP A 88 -9.48 -12.92 2.04
CA ASP A 88 -9.98 -14.19 1.50
C ASP A 88 -11.12 -14.75 2.33
N ARG A 89 -10.94 -14.82 3.66
CA ARG A 89 -11.98 -15.29 4.59
C ARG A 89 -13.23 -14.42 4.53
N GLN A 90 -13.05 -13.10 4.50
CA GLN A 90 -14.14 -12.15 4.41
C GLN A 90 -14.88 -12.24 3.06
N THR A 91 -14.15 -12.50 1.98
CA THR A 91 -14.72 -12.71 0.64
C THR A 91 -15.57 -13.97 0.60
N ILE A 92 -15.07 -15.09 1.14
CA ILE A 92 -15.84 -16.34 1.25
C ILE A 92 -17.10 -16.13 2.09
N LYS A 93 -16.99 -15.40 3.21
CA LYS A 93 -18.14 -15.06 4.04
C LYS A 93 -19.19 -14.26 3.28
N ALA A 94 -18.75 -13.24 2.53
CA ALA A 94 -19.62 -12.41 1.71
C ALA A 94 -20.33 -13.21 0.60
N LEU A 95 -19.63 -14.14 -0.05
CA LEU A 95 -20.22 -15.03 -1.05
C LEU A 95 -21.25 -16.01 -0.45
N ALA A 96 -21.06 -16.45 0.80
CA ALA A 96 -21.96 -17.37 1.47
C ALA A 96 -23.19 -16.70 2.09
N ASP A 97 -23.04 -15.43 2.50
CA ASP A 97 -24.07 -14.63 3.17
C ASP A 97 -24.07 -13.23 2.55
N THR A 98 -24.99 -12.95 1.62
CA THR A 98 -25.03 -11.66 0.92
C THR A 98 -25.42 -10.54 1.89
N SER A 99 -24.49 -9.62 2.16
CA SER A 99 -24.73 -8.46 3.03
C SER A 99 -23.84 -7.27 2.69
N GLU A 100 -24.40 -6.06 2.80
CA GLU A 100 -23.64 -4.80 2.67
C GLU A 100 -22.52 -4.72 3.70
N LYS A 101 -22.77 -5.18 4.93
CA LYS A 101 -21.78 -5.13 6.02
C LYS A 101 -20.52 -5.93 5.68
N HIS A 102 -20.64 -6.96 4.86
CA HIS A 102 -19.48 -7.72 4.42
C HIS A 102 -18.65 -6.98 3.37
N LEU A 103 -19.32 -6.23 2.49
CA LEU A 103 -18.67 -5.36 1.51
C LEU A 103 -17.99 -4.18 2.19
N ASP A 104 -18.63 -3.54 3.17
CA ASP A 104 -18.08 -2.36 3.87
C ASP A 104 -16.69 -2.61 4.45
N VAL A 105 -16.48 -3.80 5.03
CA VAL A 105 -15.16 -4.20 5.56
C VAL A 105 -14.11 -4.23 4.46
N LEU A 106 -14.42 -4.85 3.31
CA LEU A 106 -13.50 -4.95 2.17
C LEU A 106 -13.24 -3.58 1.52
N ILE A 107 -14.29 -2.77 1.37
CA ILE A 107 -14.22 -1.41 0.83
C ILE A 107 -13.29 -0.55 1.68
N ASN A 108 -13.46 -0.57 3.00
CA ASN A 108 -12.65 0.21 3.92
C ASN A 108 -11.18 -0.19 3.88
N ILE A 109 -10.87 -1.49 3.82
CA ILE A 109 -9.50 -1.97 3.68
C ILE A 109 -8.87 -1.42 2.39
N ASN A 110 -9.56 -1.56 1.26
CA ASN A 110 -9.04 -1.12 -0.03
C ASN A 110 -8.85 0.41 -0.10
N LYS A 111 -9.79 1.20 0.43
CA LYS A 111 -9.66 2.67 0.49
C LYS A 111 -8.47 3.09 1.36
N ASN A 112 -8.34 2.54 2.56
CA ASN A 112 -7.22 2.86 3.46
C ASN A 112 -5.86 2.48 2.85
N LEU A 113 -5.77 1.35 2.13
CA LEU A 113 -4.53 0.98 1.44
C LEU A 113 -4.21 1.92 0.28
N ALA A 114 -5.20 2.28 -0.54
CA ALA A 114 -5.01 3.24 -1.61
C ALA A 114 -4.51 4.60 -1.07
N GLU A 115 -5.13 5.10 0.00
CA GLU A 115 -4.71 6.33 0.67
C GLU A 115 -3.29 6.22 1.26
N GLY A 116 -2.97 5.10 1.91
CA GLY A 116 -1.63 4.85 2.45
C GLY A 116 -0.54 4.79 1.37
N LEU A 117 -0.85 4.21 0.21
CA LEU A 117 0.07 4.13 -0.93
C LEU A 117 0.30 5.51 -1.57
N LEU A 118 -0.73 6.34 -1.66
CA LEU A 118 -0.63 7.70 -2.21
C LEU A 118 0.12 8.66 -1.26
N THR A 119 -0.15 8.59 0.05
CA THR A 119 0.51 9.46 1.05
C THR A 119 2.01 9.18 1.20
N GLN A 120 2.46 7.95 0.97
CA GLN A 120 3.90 7.63 0.97
C GLN A 120 4.63 8.10 -0.30
N THR A 121 3.92 8.46 -1.37
CA THR A 121 4.52 9.02 -2.59
C THR A 121 4.96 10.49 -2.40
N GLU A 122 4.43 11.18 -1.38
CA GLU A 122 4.67 12.61 -1.15
C GLU A 122 5.76 12.96 -0.11
N ASN A 123 6.64 12.03 0.30
CA ASN A 123 7.62 12.30 1.36
C ASN A 123 9.11 12.30 0.89
N PRO A 124 9.63 13.42 0.36
CA PRO A 124 11.03 13.55 -0.06
C PRO A 124 12.03 14.00 1.04
N GLU A 125 11.70 14.07 2.34
CA GLU A 125 12.48 14.87 3.30
C GLU A 125 13.03 14.23 4.59
N VAL A 126 13.15 12.90 4.69
CA VAL A 126 13.75 12.27 5.91
C VAL A 126 15.20 11.80 5.69
N GLU A 127 16.10 12.69 5.24
CA GLU A 127 17.57 12.43 5.28
C GLU A 127 18.42 13.65 5.69
N ALA A 128 17.84 14.75 6.21
CA ALA A 128 18.63 15.94 6.57
C ALA A 128 19.02 16.08 8.05
N SER A 129 18.68 15.15 8.95
CA SER A 129 18.81 15.41 10.40
C SER A 129 19.49 14.33 11.24
N VAL A 130 20.32 13.45 10.65
CA VAL A 130 21.11 12.49 11.45
C VAL A 130 22.57 12.37 10.98
N SER A 131 23.32 13.47 10.93
CA SER A 131 24.78 13.40 11.17
C SER A 131 25.40 14.79 11.32
N SER A 132 25.55 15.26 12.56
CA SER A 132 26.70 16.09 13.00
C SER A 132 26.66 16.22 14.52
N THR A 133 26.94 15.11 15.21
CA THR A 133 27.30 15.15 16.62
C THR A 133 28.80 15.40 16.73
N LYS A 134 29.17 16.41 17.54
CA LYS A 134 30.41 16.49 18.35
C LYS A 134 31.70 16.96 17.65
N THR A 135 32.10 18.20 17.92
CA THR A 135 33.42 18.48 18.52
C THR A 135 33.32 19.71 19.42
N ALA A 136 33.66 19.54 20.69
CA ALA A 136 33.80 20.62 21.66
C ALA A 136 35.13 21.35 21.41
N HIS A 137 35.11 22.68 21.39
CA HIS A 137 36.23 23.48 21.89
C HIS A 137 35.70 24.76 22.52
N ALA A 138 36.04 24.95 23.78
CA ALA A 138 35.68 26.09 24.60
C ALA A 138 36.59 27.28 24.30
N GLN A 139 36.02 28.49 24.29
CA GLN A 139 36.63 29.68 24.90
C GLN A 139 35.53 30.76 25.07
N PRO A 140 35.45 31.42 26.25
CA PRO A 140 34.46 32.45 26.50
C PRO A 140 34.91 33.80 25.94
N ASP A 141 33.92 34.61 25.58
CA ASP A 141 34.06 35.92 24.94
C ASP A 141 34.13 37.07 25.98
N VAL A 142 34.70 38.19 25.50
CA VAL A 142 34.50 39.59 25.89
C VAL A 142 35.51 40.29 26.84
N ALA A 143 36.39 41.06 26.17
CA ALA A 143 36.76 42.48 26.36
C ALA A 143 36.64 43.18 27.74
N VAL A 144 37.77 43.73 28.22
CA VAL A 144 38.14 45.17 28.34
C VAL A 144 39.60 45.25 28.81
#